data_AF-A0A9D2FJ46-F1
#
_entry.id   AF-A0A9D2FJ46-F1
#
_cell.length_a   1.000
_cell.length_b   1.000
_cell.length_c   1.000
_cell.angle_alpha   90.00
_cell.angle_beta   90.00
_cell.angle_gamma   90.00
#
_symmetry.space_group_name_H-M   'P 1'
#
loop_
_entity.id
_entity.type
_entity.pdbx_description
1 polymer ?
#
loop_
_entity_poly.entity_id
_entity_poly.type
_entity_poly.pdbx_seq_one_letter_code
_entity_poly.pdbx_strand_id
1 'polypeptide(L)'
;MESKRLYVDFHVLQTVPPSCVNRDDTGSPKTAVYGGATRARVSSQAWKRAMRLMFREELLDGEQVGDRTKKIVGLVADEIEALAPGQDAKKMAKDALNLAGLSKIKEDKDADTLFFMSRAQARALARLAVEGNDDKKAYKDALKAAPSVDMVLFGRMVASDPSLNYDAAAQVAHSISTHAVQNEYDYFTAVDDCAPEDNAGAGHLGTVEYNS
;
A
#
# COMPACT_ATOMS: atom_id res chain seq x y z
N MET A 1 26.88 1.48 32.54
CA MET A 1 25.64 1.24 31.78
C MET A 1 25.84 1.81 30.39
N GLU A 2 26.02 0.98 29.36
CA GLU A 2 25.98 1.47 27.98
C GLU A 2 24.54 1.89 27.67
N SER A 3 24.31 3.16 27.33
CA SER A 3 22.99 3.60 26.86
C SER A 3 22.77 3.03 25.46
N LYS A 4 22.01 1.95 25.33
CA LYS A 4 21.57 1.47 24.01
C LYS A 4 20.64 2.53 23.40
N ARG A 5 21.14 3.22 22.36
CA ARG A 5 20.33 4.13 21.54
C ARG A 5 19.50 3.28 20.57
N LEU A 6 18.23 3.08 20.87
CA LEU A 6 17.34 2.17 20.13
C LEU A 6 16.47 2.88 19.08
N TYR A 7 16.40 4.21 19.11
CA TYR A 7 15.52 5.01 18.27
C TYR A 7 16.34 5.99 17.42
N VAL A 8 15.88 6.20 16.19
CA VAL A 8 16.42 7.17 15.24
C VAL A 8 15.26 8.06 14.78
N ASP A 9 15.34 9.34 15.12
CA ASP A 9 14.31 10.33 14.78
C ASP A 9 14.74 11.13 13.54
N PHE A 10 13.83 11.23 12.56
CA PHE A 10 14.03 12.03 11.35
C PHE A 10 13.10 13.23 11.36
N HIS A 11 13.66 14.43 11.23
CA HIS A 11 12.92 15.68 11.11
C HIS A 11 13.20 16.30 9.75
N VAL A 12 12.15 16.53 8.97
CA VAL A 12 12.27 17.05 7.60
C VAL A 12 11.39 18.28 7.47
N LEU A 13 11.98 19.39 7.03
CA LEU A 13 11.26 20.56 6.54
C LEU A 13 11.46 20.63 5.04
N GLN A 14 10.34 20.58 4.31
CA GLN A 14 10.34 20.59 2.85
C GLN A 14 9.25 21.56 2.37
N THR A 15 9.67 22.53 1.55
CA THR A 15 8.75 23.41 0.85
C THR A 15 8.18 22.69 -0.36
N VAL A 16 6.87 22.81 -0.56
CA VAL A 16 6.17 22.32 -1.75
C VAL A 16 5.55 23.53 -2.46
N PRO A 17 5.68 23.66 -3.79
CA PRO A 17 5.01 24.72 -4.52
C PRO A 17 3.47 24.56 -4.46
N PRO A 18 2.71 25.59 -4.88
CA PRO A 18 1.25 25.52 -4.98
C PRO A 18 0.79 24.23 -5.65
N SER A 19 0.11 23.37 -4.89
CA SER A 19 -0.25 22.03 -5.33
C SER A 19 -1.34 21.40 -4.47
N CYS A 20 -1.86 20.26 -4.93
CA CYS A 20 -2.76 19.40 -4.15
C CYS A 20 -2.10 18.02 -3.93
N VAL A 21 -1.08 17.98 -3.06
CA VAL A 21 -0.25 16.77 -2.81
C VAL A 21 -1.10 15.59 -2.33
N ASN A 22 -2.06 15.83 -1.45
CA ASN A 22 -2.95 14.80 -0.94
C ASN A 22 -4.35 15.36 -0.68
N ARG A 23 -5.33 14.90 -1.47
CA ARG A 23 -6.74 15.28 -1.36
C ARG A 23 -7.61 14.33 -0.54
N ASP A 24 -8.73 14.85 -0.06
CA ASP A 24 -9.84 14.07 0.52
C ASP A 24 -10.82 13.57 -0.57
N ASP A 25 -11.96 13.04 -0.15
CA ASP A 25 -13.01 12.49 -1.01
C ASP A 25 -13.77 13.54 -1.82
N THR A 26 -13.69 14.82 -1.43
CA THR A 26 -14.30 15.95 -2.16
C THR A 26 -13.37 16.55 -3.21
N GLY A 27 -12.09 16.17 -3.20
CA GLY A 27 -11.07 16.71 -4.10
C GLY A 27 -10.19 17.80 -3.48
N SER A 28 -10.51 18.23 -2.26
CA SER A 28 -9.83 19.31 -1.56
C SER A 28 -8.53 18.84 -0.88
N PRO A 29 -7.47 19.67 -0.80
CA PRO A 29 -6.29 19.34 -0.03
C PRO A 29 -6.64 19.01 1.42
N LYS A 30 -6.11 17.90 1.93
CA LYS A 30 -6.32 17.54 3.33
C LYS A 30 -5.71 18.61 4.25
N THR A 31 -6.46 18.98 5.27
CA THR A 31 -6.01 19.90 6.32
C THR A 31 -6.07 19.25 7.70
N ALA A 32 -5.52 19.94 8.70
CA ALA A 32 -5.71 19.66 10.12
C ALA A 32 -5.65 20.96 10.93
N VAL A 33 -6.34 20.98 12.08
CA VAL A 33 -6.23 22.09 13.04
C VAL A 33 -5.09 21.79 14.00
N TYR A 34 -4.11 22.69 14.10
CA TYR A 34 -3.01 22.58 15.04
C TYR A 34 -2.64 23.96 15.60
N GLY A 35 -2.63 24.07 16.94
CA GLY A 35 -2.42 25.35 17.62
C GLY A 35 -3.48 26.41 17.29
N GLY A 36 -4.73 26.00 17.05
CA GLY A 36 -5.84 26.90 16.70
C GLY A 36 -5.85 27.39 15.26
N ALA A 37 -4.89 27.00 14.43
CA ALA A 37 -4.82 27.38 13.02
C ALA A 37 -4.97 26.15 12.10
N THR A 38 -5.60 26.36 10.94
CA THR A 38 -5.67 25.37 9.87
C THR A 38 -4.31 25.22 9.20
N ARG A 39 -3.85 23.98 9.05
CA ARG A 39 -2.57 23.60 8.45
C ARG A 39 -2.80 22.68 7.27
N ALA A 40 -1.98 22.80 6.22
CA ALA A 40 -1.95 21.80 5.16
C ALA A 40 -1.48 20.48 5.77
N ARG A 41 -2.04 19.36 5.32
CA ARG A 41 -1.69 18.03 5.84
C ARG A 41 -1.49 17.03 4.71
N VAL A 42 -0.33 16.39 4.69
CA VAL A 42 -0.11 15.19 3.89
C VAL A 42 -0.22 13.97 4.79
N SER A 43 -1.06 13.02 4.40
CA SER A 43 -1.33 11.87 5.26
C SER A 43 -0.14 10.92 5.35
N SER A 44 0.12 10.33 6.53
CA SER A 44 1.26 9.41 6.71
C SER A 44 1.18 8.21 5.77
N GLN A 45 -0.03 7.74 5.44
CA GLN A 45 -0.25 6.69 4.44
C GLN A 45 0.13 7.11 3.01
N ALA A 46 -0.03 8.38 2.64
CA ALA A 46 0.40 8.88 1.34
C ALA A 46 1.93 8.82 1.23
N TRP A 47 2.63 9.30 2.26
CA TRP A 47 4.10 9.21 2.32
C TRP A 47 4.60 7.78 2.40
N LYS A 48 4.03 6.94 3.26
CA LYS A 48 4.39 5.51 3.32
C LYS A 48 4.18 4.82 1.98
N ARG A 49 3.13 5.14 1.23
CA ARG A 49 2.94 4.60 -0.13
C ARG A 49 4.02 5.10 -1.08
N ALA A 50 4.34 6.40 -1.08
CA ALA A 50 5.40 6.96 -1.92
C ALA A 50 6.77 6.30 -1.63
N MET A 51 7.13 6.16 -0.35
CA MET A 51 8.34 5.44 0.08
C MET A 51 8.35 3.99 -0.42
N ARG A 52 7.23 3.27 -0.31
CA ARG A 52 7.12 1.89 -0.80
C ARG A 52 7.27 1.74 -2.31
N LEU A 53 6.82 2.73 -3.07
CA LEU A 53 7.04 2.75 -4.52
C LEU A 53 8.52 2.99 -4.84
N MET A 54 9.14 4.00 -4.21
CA MET A 54 10.58 4.25 -4.32
C MET A 54 11.41 3.03 -3.93
N PHE A 55 11.03 2.31 -2.87
CA PHE A 55 11.69 1.06 -2.47
C PHE A 55 11.69 0.03 -3.61
N ARG A 56 10.58 -0.10 -4.33
CA ARG A 56 10.43 -1.06 -5.43
C ARG A 56 11.11 -0.60 -6.72
N GLU A 57 11.04 0.70 -7.01
CA GLU A 57 11.41 1.24 -8.32
C GLU A 57 12.89 1.66 -8.36
N GLU A 58 13.47 2.03 -7.22
CA GLU A 58 14.78 2.70 -7.18
C GLU A 58 15.79 2.05 -6.22
N LEU A 59 15.35 1.44 -5.11
CA LEU A 59 16.26 1.11 -4.01
C LEU A 59 16.47 -0.39 -3.73
N LEU A 60 15.45 -1.22 -3.90
CA LEU A 60 15.45 -2.63 -3.50
C LEU A 60 15.02 -3.53 -4.65
N ASP A 61 15.47 -4.78 -4.60
CA ASP A 61 15.00 -5.82 -5.52
C ASP A 61 13.54 -6.21 -5.22
N GLY A 62 12.82 -6.68 -6.24
CA GLY A 62 11.45 -7.18 -6.15
C GLY A 62 11.28 -8.27 -5.08
N GLU A 63 12.31 -9.08 -4.84
CA GLU A 63 12.31 -10.11 -3.78
C GLU A 63 12.29 -9.52 -2.37
N GLN A 64 12.76 -8.28 -2.19
CA GLN A 64 12.88 -7.62 -0.88
C GLN A 64 11.63 -6.79 -0.52
N VAL A 65 10.74 -6.55 -1.47
CA VAL A 65 9.50 -5.77 -1.28
C VAL A 65 8.26 -6.66 -1.37
N GLY A 66 7.22 -6.27 -0.64
CA GLY A 66 5.96 -7.03 -0.59
C GLY A 66 4.88 -6.44 -1.49
N ASP A 67 3.95 -7.29 -1.90
CA ASP A 67 2.76 -6.92 -2.66
C ASP A 67 1.55 -6.79 -1.72
N ARG A 68 0.84 -5.66 -1.82
CA ARG A 68 -0.44 -5.46 -1.15
C ARG A 68 -1.55 -5.65 -2.16
N THR A 69 -2.20 -6.80 -2.15
CA THR A 69 -3.16 -7.18 -3.19
C THR A 69 -4.28 -8.04 -2.64
N LYS A 70 -5.41 -8.08 -3.36
CA LYS A 70 -6.46 -9.08 -3.18
C LYS A 70 -6.17 -10.36 -3.97
N LYS A 71 -5.28 -10.31 -4.96
CA LYS A 71 -4.91 -11.40 -5.87
C LYS A 71 -3.83 -12.32 -5.30
N ILE A 72 -3.88 -12.62 -4.00
CA ILE A 72 -2.85 -13.44 -3.33
C ILE A 72 -2.81 -14.88 -3.82
N VAL A 73 -3.93 -15.41 -4.34
CA VAL A 73 -3.97 -16.71 -5.01
C VAL A 73 -3.05 -16.72 -6.22
N GLY A 74 -3.09 -15.65 -7.03
CA GLY A 74 -2.23 -15.51 -8.20
C GLY A 74 -0.75 -15.49 -7.81
N LEU A 75 -0.39 -14.76 -6.76
CA LEU A 75 1.01 -14.70 -6.29
C LEU A 75 1.57 -16.08 -5.93
N VAL A 76 0.79 -16.91 -5.22
CA VAL A 76 1.22 -18.27 -4.86
C VAL A 76 1.15 -19.21 -6.06
N ALA A 77 0.13 -19.09 -6.90
CA ALA A 77 -0.02 -19.92 -8.10
C ALA A 77 1.13 -19.70 -9.10
N ASP A 78 1.58 -18.46 -9.29
CA ASP A 78 2.72 -18.14 -10.16
C ASP A 78 4.01 -18.83 -9.65
N GLU A 79 4.22 -18.87 -8.32
CA GLU A 79 5.35 -19.57 -7.72
C GLU A 79 5.19 -21.10 -7.80
N ILE A 80 3.97 -21.64 -7.68
CA ILE A 80 3.71 -23.08 -7.87
C ILE A 80 3.98 -23.48 -9.31
N GLU A 81 3.52 -22.72 -10.29
CA GLU A 81 3.74 -23.00 -11.72
C GLU A 81 5.23 -23.00 -12.06
N ALA A 82 6.01 -22.10 -11.44
CA ALA A 82 7.47 -22.07 -11.59
C ALA A 82 8.16 -23.31 -10.96
N LEU A 83 7.63 -23.86 -9.88
CA LEU A 83 8.19 -25.01 -9.17
C LEU A 83 7.75 -26.37 -9.74
N ALA A 84 6.49 -26.48 -10.15
CA ALA A 84 5.86 -27.70 -10.65
C ALA A 84 4.94 -27.38 -11.85
N PRO A 85 5.52 -27.13 -13.04
CA PRO A 85 4.76 -26.80 -14.23
C PRO A 85 3.72 -27.88 -14.60
N GLY A 86 2.53 -27.46 -15.00
CA GLY A 86 1.47 -28.36 -15.47
C GLY A 86 0.62 -29.03 -14.37
N GLN A 87 0.82 -28.68 -13.10
CA GLN A 87 -0.13 -29.00 -12.03
C GLN A 87 -1.26 -27.96 -11.96
N ASP A 88 -2.31 -28.24 -11.18
CA ASP A 88 -3.39 -27.26 -10.93
C ASP A 88 -2.94 -26.21 -9.89
N ALA A 89 -2.06 -25.31 -10.33
CA ALA A 89 -1.42 -24.31 -9.47
C ALA A 89 -2.42 -23.41 -8.74
N LYS A 90 -3.55 -23.06 -9.40
CA LYS A 90 -4.59 -22.23 -8.78
C LYS A 90 -5.30 -22.95 -7.65
N LYS A 91 -5.63 -24.23 -7.82
CA LYS A 91 -6.25 -25.03 -6.77
C LYS A 91 -5.31 -25.20 -5.59
N MET A 92 -4.07 -25.61 -5.86
CA MET A 92 -3.04 -25.79 -4.83
C MET A 92 -2.76 -24.50 -4.05
N ALA A 93 -2.70 -23.35 -4.73
CA ALA A 93 -2.54 -22.05 -4.08
C ALA A 93 -3.71 -21.71 -3.15
N LYS A 94 -4.96 -22.00 -3.54
CA LYS A 94 -6.13 -21.80 -2.67
C LYS A 94 -6.05 -22.69 -1.44
N ASP A 95 -5.73 -23.97 -1.62
CA ASP A 95 -5.62 -24.93 -0.52
C ASP A 95 -4.51 -24.51 0.47
N ALA A 96 -3.35 -24.09 -0.05
CA ALA A 96 -2.26 -23.53 0.75
C ALA A 96 -2.67 -22.31 1.58
N LEU A 97 -3.37 -21.35 0.96
CA LEU A 97 -3.84 -20.15 1.65
C LEU A 97 -4.92 -20.46 2.69
N ASN A 98 -5.78 -21.45 2.42
CA ASN A 98 -6.78 -21.94 3.38
C ASN A 98 -6.11 -22.61 4.59
N LEU A 99 -5.08 -23.45 4.37
CA LEU A 99 -4.27 -24.05 5.44
C LEU A 99 -3.55 -22.99 6.27
N ALA A 100 -3.11 -21.90 5.64
CA ALA A 100 -2.50 -20.74 6.30
C ALA A 100 -3.49 -19.89 7.12
N GLY A 101 -4.79 -20.20 7.09
CA GLY A 101 -5.82 -19.47 7.85
C GLY A 101 -6.45 -18.28 7.09
N LEU A 102 -6.25 -18.18 5.78
CA LEU A 102 -6.84 -17.17 4.91
C LEU A 102 -8.10 -17.72 4.21
N SER A 103 -9.01 -18.30 5.00
CA SER A 103 -10.14 -19.15 4.57
C SER A 103 -11.31 -18.46 3.85
N LYS A 104 -11.18 -17.17 3.51
CA LYS A 104 -12.27 -16.40 2.85
C LYS A 104 -12.12 -16.30 1.33
N ILE A 105 -11.25 -17.10 0.73
CA ILE A 105 -11.03 -17.10 -0.70
C ILE A 105 -12.01 -18.10 -1.34
N LYS A 106 -13.11 -17.59 -1.92
CA LYS A 106 -14.08 -18.41 -2.65
C LYS A 106 -13.55 -18.82 -4.03
N GLU A 107 -14.10 -19.88 -4.61
CA GLU A 107 -13.80 -20.27 -5.99
C GLU A 107 -14.03 -19.08 -6.94
N ASP A 108 -13.03 -18.82 -7.78
CA ASP A 108 -12.94 -17.76 -8.79
C ASP A 108 -13.08 -16.31 -8.33
N LYS A 109 -12.82 -16.02 -7.05
CA LYS A 109 -12.76 -14.65 -6.54
C LYS A 109 -11.45 -14.33 -5.86
N ASP A 110 -11.03 -13.07 -6.02
CA ASP A 110 -9.96 -12.46 -5.25
C ASP A 110 -10.33 -12.45 -3.75
N ALA A 111 -9.33 -12.31 -2.87
CA ALA A 111 -9.57 -12.20 -1.44
C ALA A 111 -10.48 -10.99 -1.11
N ASP A 112 -11.38 -11.14 -0.14
CA ASP A 112 -12.30 -10.07 0.28
C ASP A 112 -11.54 -8.80 0.72
N THR A 113 -10.40 -8.99 1.40
CA THR A 113 -9.55 -7.94 1.97
C THR A 113 -8.18 -7.90 1.30
N LEU A 114 -7.55 -6.72 1.34
CA LEU A 114 -6.16 -6.58 0.93
C LEU A 114 -5.27 -7.35 1.90
N PHE A 115 -4.40 -8.20 1.35
CA PHE A 115 -3.37 -8.89 2.11
C PHE A 115 -2.00 -8.41 1.64
N PHE A 116 -1.06 -8.34 2.58
CA PHE A 116 0.30 -7.88 2.33
C PHE A 116 1.25 -9.07 2.47
N MET A 117 1.86 -9.48 1.36
CA MET A 117 2.67 -10.69 1.26
C MET A 117 4.01 -10.40 0.60
N SER A 118 5.09 -10.93 1.14
CA SER A 118 6.39 -10.92 0.46
C SER A 118 6.47 -12.05 -0.57
N ARG A 119 7.35 -11.91 -1.57
CA ARG A 119 7.61 -12.98 -2.54
C ARG A 119 8.16 -14.24 -1.87
N ALA A 120 9.04 -14.09 -0.89
CA ALA A 120 9.55 -15.19 -0.09
C ALA A 120 8.45 -15.97 0.66
N GLN A 121 7.43 -15.28 1.21
CA GLN A 121 6.27 -15.92 1.81
C GLN A 121 5.45 -16.70 0.78
N ALA A 122 5.18 -16.12 -0.40
CA ALA A 122 4.45 -16.78 -1.47
C ALA A 122 5.16 -18.05 -1.94
N ARG A 123 6.48 -17.98 -2.15
CA ARG A 123 7.33 -19.12 -2.53
C ARG A 123 7.38 -20.21 -1.46
N ALA A 124 7.42 -19.83 -0.18
CA ALA A 124 7.38 -20.80 0.91
C ALA A 124 6.03 -21.55 0.96
N LEU A 125 4.92 -20.85 0.74
CA LEU A 125 3.61 -21.51 0.61
C LEU A 125 3.56 -22.45 -0.60
N ALA A 126 4.10 -22.01 -1.74
CA ALA A 126 4.16 -22.81 -2.96
C ALA A 126 4.95 -24.11 -2.76
N ARG A 127 6.11 -24.05 -2.09
CA ARG A 127 6.92 -25.24 -1.78
C ARG A 127 6.16 -26.24 -0.90
N LEU A 128 5.54 -25.76 0.18
CA LEU A 128 4.74 -26.62 1.06
C LEU A 128 3.59 -27.30 0.31
N ALA A 129 2.95 -26.57 -0.61
CA ALA A 129 1.88 -27.11 -1.45
C ALA A 129 2.38 -28.19 -2.41
N VAL A 130 3.51 -27.97 -3.08
CA VAL A 130 4.11 -28.93 -4.02
C VAL A 130 4.63 -30.18 -3.30
N GLU A 131 5.14 -30.03 -2.07
CA GLU A 131 5.57 -31.15 -1.22
C GLU A 131 4.41 -31.97 -0.65
N GLY A 132 3.15 -31.53 -0.84
CA GLY A 132 1.97 -32.21 -0.32
C GLY A 132 1.86 -32.13 1.20
N ASN A 133 2.37 -31.04 1.80
CA ASN A 133 2.28 -30.84 3.24
C ASN A 133 0.85 -30.39 3.63
N ASP A 134 0.25 -31.05 4.62
CA ASP A 134 -1.09 -30.74 5.13
C ASP A 134 -1.08 -30.08 6.53
N ASP A 135 0.10 -29.82 7.10
CA ASP A 135 0.24 -29.20 8.42
C ASP A 135 -0.04 -27.69 8.38
N LYS A 136 -1.24 -27.30 8.84
CA LYS A 136 -1.66 -25.90 8.99
C LYS A 136 -0.63 -25.03 9.72
N LYS A 137 0.12 -25.59 10.68
CA LYS A 137 1.12 -24.83 11.43
C LYS A 137 2.28 -24.42 10.51
N ALA A 138 2.75 -25.33 9.66
CA ALA A 138 3.82 -25.04 8.69
C ALA A 138 3.47 -23.87 7.76
N TYR A 139 2.24 -23.82 7.24
CA TYR A 139 1.78 -22.70 6.38
C TYR A 139 1.72 -21.37 7.13
N LYS A 140 1.27 -21.38 8.39
CA LYS A 140 1.26 -20.18 9.22
C LYS A 140 2.67 -19.71 9.55
N ASP A 141 3.57 -20.62 9.85
CA ASP A 141 4.97 -20.31 10.15
C ASP A 141 5.69 -19.79 8.91
N ALA A 142 5.40 -20.32 7.72
CA ALA A 142 5.88 -19.80 6.44
C ALA A 142 5.44 -18.33 6.21
N LEU A 143 4.19 -17.98 6.54
CA LEU A 143 3.70 -16.60 6.51
C LEU A 143 4.33 -15.68 7.57
N LYS A 144 5.09 -16.22 8.53
CA LYS A 144 5.79 -15.48 9.60
C LYS A 144 7.32 -15.50 9.49
N ALA A 145 7.89 -16.30 8.59
CA ALA A 145 9.34 -16.47 8.54
C ALA A 145 10.06 -15.35 7.78
N ALA A 146 9.47 -14.87 6.67
CA ALA A 146 10.18 -14.03 5.72
C ALA A 146 9.39 -12.76 5.32
N PRO A 147 9.20 -11.79 6.24
CA PRO A 147 8.55 -10.53 5.88
C PRO A 147 9.44 -9.71 4.93
N SER A 148 8.82 -8.93 4.04
CA SER A 148 9.55 -7.98 3.19
C SER A 148 10.00 -6.75 3.98
N VAL A 149 10.96 -5.99 3.44
CA VAL A 149 11.50 -4.78 4.08
C VAL A 149 10.39 -3.77 4.39
N ASP A 150 9.50 -3.53 3.44
CA ASP A 150 8.37 -2.62 3.61
C ASP A 150 7.31 -3.14 4.59
N MET A 151 7.19 -4.45 4.77
CA MET A 151 6.33 -5.06 5.76
C MET A 151 6.91 -4.92 7.17
N VAL A 152 8.22 -5.12 7.36
CA VAL A 152 8.88 -4.89 8.65
C VAL A 152 8.82 -3.42 9.03
N LEU A 153 9.03 -2.52 8.06
CA LEU A 153 9.05 -1.09 8.33
C LEU A 153 7.66 -0.54 8.69
N PHE A 154 6.62 -0.95 7.95
CA PHE A 154 5.28 -0.36 8.07
C PHE A 154 4.20 -1.27 8.64
N GLY A 155 4.55 -2.50 8.98
CA GLY A 155 3.68 -3.50 9.58
C GLY A 155 2.71 -4.17 8.61
N ARG A 156 2.05 -5.20 9.12
CA ARG A 156 0.94 -5.92 8.47
C ARG A 156 -0.16 -6.17 9.50
N MET A 157 -1.40 -5.88 9.13
CA MET A 157 -2.58 -6.23 9.91
C MET A 157 -3.43 -7.24 9.15
N VAL A 158 -3.79 -8.34 9.81
CA VAL A 158 -4.64 -9.41 9.30
C VAL A 158 -5.79 -9.62 10.30
N ALA A 159 -6.95 -9.03 10.00
CA ALA A 159 -8.09 -9.04 10.92
C ALA A 159 -8.66 -10.45 11.19
N SER A 160 -8.54 -11.36 10.22
CA SER A 160 -9.05 -12.73 10.36
C SER A 160 -8.18 -13.62 11.26
N ASP A 161 -6.88 -13.34 11.35
CA ASP A 161 -5.94 -14.07 12.20
C ASP A 161 -4.85 -13.10 12.70
N PRO A 162 -5.05 -12.50 13.89
CA PRO A 162 -4.07 -11.57 14.47
C PRO A 162 -2.68 -12.16 14.69
N SER A 163 -2.53 -13.50 14.71
CA SER A 163 -1.22 -14.13 14.86
C SER A 163 -0.32 -13.92 13.64
N LEU A 164 -0.90 -13.52 12.50
CA LEU A 164 -0.19 -13.16 11.27
C LEU A 164 0.17 -11.67 11.20
N ASN A 165 -0.15 -10.88 12.24
CA ASN A 165 0.25 -9.47 12.29
C ASN A 165 1.76 -9.33 12.36
N TYR A 166 2.26 -8.24 11.78
CA TYR A 166 3.62 -7.78 11.98
C TYR A 166 3.60 -6.35 12.51
N ASP A 167 4.31 -6.14 13.60
CA ASP A 167 4.48 -4.82 14.18
C ASP A 167 5.46 -4.00 13.34
N ALA A 168 5.10 -2.74 13.13
CA ALA A 168 5.90 -1.81 12.34
C ALA A 168 7.13 -1.35 13.14
N ALA A 169 8.30 -1.39 12.51
CA ALA A 169 9.52 -0.82 13.08
C ALA A 169 9.58 0.71 12.99
N ALA A 170 8.84 1.33 12.07
CA ALA A 170 8.82 2.78 11.88
C ALA A 170 7.47 3.41 12.21
N GLN A 171 7.54 4.54 12.92
CA GLN A 171 6.41 5.44 13.13
C GLN A 171 6.54 6.62 12.16
N VAL A 172 5.53 6.81 11.32
CA VAL A 172 5.49 7.91 10.35
C VAL A 172 4.33 8.83 10.70
N ALA A 173 4.64 10.07 11.09
CA ALA A 173 3.65 11.09 11.40
C ALA A 173 2.97 11.63 10.14
N HIS A 174 1.81 12.26 10.32
CA HIS A 174 1.26 13.13 9.28
C HIS A 174 2.15 14.36 9.15
N SER A 175 2.51 14.75 7.93
CA SER A 175 3.18 16.03 7.71
C SER A 175 2.16 17.14 7.81
N ILE A 176 2.49 18.20 8.55
CA ILE A 176 1.68 19.42 8.64
C ILE A 176 2.52 20.65 8.31
N SER A 177 1.91 21.68 7.74
CA SER A 177 2.59 22.95 7.47
C SER A 177 3.02 23.66 8.75
N THR A 178 4.17 24.33 8.71
CA THR A 178 4.70 25.14 9.83
C THR A 178 4.01 26.49 9.98
N HIS A 179 3.28 26.94 8.95
CA HIS A 179 2.43 28.15 8.90
C HIS A 179 0.95 27.80 8.70
N ALA A 180 0.06 28.74 9.01
CA ALA A 180 -1.37 28.59 8.71
C ALA A 180 -1.58 28.64 7.20
N VAL A 181 -2.56 27.88 6.70
CA VAL A 181 -2.90 27.88 5.27
C VAL A 181 -4.35 28.26 5.06
N GLN A 182 -4.61 28.83 3.90
CA GLN A 182 -5.94 28.98 3.32
C GLN A 182 -5.91 28.25 1.98
N ASN A 183 -6.96 27.47 1.70
CA ASN A 183 -7.07 26.84 0.39
C ASN A 183 -7.41 27.92 -0.64
N GLU A 184 -6.76 27.83 -1.79
CA GLU A 184 -7.03 28.63 -2.97
C GLU A 184 -7.82 27.81 -3.98
N TYR A 185 -8.59 28.50 -4.82
CA TYR A 185 -9.45 27.89 -5.83
C TYR A 185 -8.87 28.16 -7.22
N ASP A 186 -8.63 27.10 -7.98
CA ASP A 186 -8.30 27.16 -9.39
C ASP A 186 -9.55 26.91 -10.22
N TYR A 187 -9.94 27.90 -11.02
CA TYR A 187 -11.06 27.83 -11.95
C TYR A 187 -10.53 27.55 -13.35
N PHE A 188 -10.85 26.39 -13.90
CA PHE A 188 -10.37 25.97 -15.21
C PHE A 188 -11.52 25.60 -16.14
N THR A 189 -11.23 25.70 -17.44
CA THR A 189 -12.12 25.22 -18.50
C THR A 189 -11.44 24.16 -19.33
N ALA A 190 -12.21 23.24 -19.89
CA ALA A 190 -11.75 22.39 -20.99
C ALA A 190 -12.44 22.86 -22.27
N VAL A 191 -11.64 23.22 -23.27
CA VAL A 191 -12.11 23.71 -24.56
C VAL A 191 -12.43 22.52 -25.47
N ASP A 192 -13.54 22.61 -26.20
CA ASP A 192 -13.93 21.71 -27.28
C ASP A 192 -13.47 22.32 -28.61
N ASP A 193 -12.45 21.72 -29.20
CA ASP A 193 -11.83 22.17 -30.46
C ASP A 193 -12.78 22.03 -31.68
N CYS A 194 -13.88 21.28 -31.55
CA CYS A 194 -14.87 21.07 -32.62
C CYS A 194 -16.17 21.87 -32.40
N ALA A 195 -16.20 22.78 -31.43
CA ALA A 195 -17.37 23.60 -31.17
C ALA A 195 -17.71 24.54 -32.35
N PRO A 196 -19.00 24.88 -32.55
CA PRO A 196 -19.38 25.86 -33.57
C PRO A 196 -18.76 27.25 -33.28
N GLU A 197 -18.45 28.02 -34.34
CA GLU A 197 -17.75 29.32 -34.23
C GLU A 197 -18.53 30.42 -33.47
N ASP A 198 -19.80 30.17 -33.13
CA ASP A 198 -20.66 31.12 -32.41
C ASP A 198 -20.52 31.06 -30.88
N ASN A 199 -19.68 30.15 -30.35
CA ASN A 199 -19.40 30.03 -28.92
C ASN A 199 -17.89 29.96 -28.66
N ALA A 200 -17.46 30.39 -27.46
CA ALA A 200 -16.05 30.40 -27.04
C ALA A 200 -15.45 28.98 -26.81
N GLY A 201 -16.15 27.92 -27.23
CA GLY A 201 -15.67 26.54 -27.16
C GLY A 201 -15.54 25.94 -25.76
N ALA A 202 -16.04 26.56 -24.68
CA ALA A 202 -15.93 25.96 -23.34
C ALA A 202 -16.86 24.74 -23.18
N GLY A 203 -16.29 23.53 -23.28
CA GLY A 203 -17.01 22.25 -23.14
C GLY A 203 -17.19 21.79 -21.69
N HIS A 204 -16.35 22.27 -20.76
CA HIS A 204 -16.47 22.00 -19.33
C HIS A 204 -15.90 23.15 -18.48
N LEU A 205 -16.51 23.40 -17.33
CA LEU A 205 -15.99 24.27 -16.27
C LEU A 205 -15.80 23.44 -15.00
N GLY A 206 -14.64 23.59 -14.37
CA GLY A 206 -14.30 22.92 -13.13
C GLY A 206 -13.64 23.86 -12.12
N THR A 207 -13.67 23.43 -10.86
CA THR A 207 -12.93 24.09 -9.77
C THR A 207 -12.17 23.03 -8.99
N VAL A 208 -10.91 23.30 -8.70
CA VAL A 208 -10.10 22.47 -7.79
C VAL A 208 -9.43 23.34 -6.74
N GLU A 209 -9.23 22.77 -5.55
CA GLU A 209 -8.54 23.46 -4.45
C GLU A 209 -7.05 23.07 -4.39
N TYR A 210 -6.21 24.02 -3.98
CA TYR A 210 -4.77 23.83 -3.75
C TYR A 210 -4.24 24.70 -2.60
N ASN A 211 -3.03 24.39 -2.10
CA ASN A 211 -2.31 25.22 -1.12
C ASN A 211 -0.78 25.01 -1.23
N SER A 212 0.00 25.73 -0.40
CA SER A 212 1.46 25.60 -0.24
C SER A 212 1.94 25.81 1.19
#